data_AF-A0A3R6YF55-F1
#
_entry.id   AF-A0A3R6YF55-F1
#
_cell.length_a   1.000
_cell.length_b   1.000
_cell.length_c   1.000
_cell.angle_alpha   90.00
_cell.angle_beta   90.00
_cell.angle_gamma   90.00
#
_symmetry.space_group_name_H-M   'P 1'
#
loop_
_entity.id
_entity.type
_entity.pdbx_description
1 polymer ?
#
loop_
_entity_poly.entity_id
_entity_poly.type
_entity_poly.pdbx_seq_one_letter_code
_entity_poly.pdbx_strand_id
1 'polypeptide(L)' 'MKQIDMIKSQIQDIDDPMELAGFLDGIKTAAAIYCQKHFPDEVIFENDRLIEITIYGMSHYLDSA' A
#
# COMPACT_ATOMS: atom_id res chain seq x y z
N MET A 1 15.81 2.84 -1.15
CA MET A 1 15.27 2.88 0.22
C MET A 1 14.00 2.07 0.17
N LYS A 2 13.73 1.17 1.12
CA LYS A 2 12.50 0.37 0.99
C LYS A 2 11.28 1.24 1.26
N GLN A 3 10.14 0.90 0.67
CA GLN A 3 8.89 1.62 0.91
C GLN A 3 8.56 1.67 2.41
N ILE A 4 8.82 0.60 3.15
CA ILE A 4 8.62 0.56 4.61
C ILE A 4 9.46 1.59 5.38
N ASP A 5 10.68 1.90 4.92
CA ASP A 5 11.55 2.86 5.60
C ASP A 5 11.01 4.29 5.41
N MET A 6 10.53 4.61 4.20
CA MET A 6 9.89 5.89 3.90
C MET A 6 8.61 6.07 4.72
N ILE A 7 7.75 5.04 4.73
CA ILE A 7 6.47 5.07 5.45
C ILE A 7 6.69 5.30 6.95
N LYS A 8 7.67 4.62 7.56
CA LYS A 8 8.02 4.79 8.98
C LYS A 8 8.47 6.21 9.30
N SER A 9 9.18 6.87 8.39
CA SER A 9 9.59 8.26 8.57
C SER A 9 8.39 9.21 8.47
N GLN A 10 7.47 8.97 7.55
CA GLN A 10 6.35 9.88 7.29
C GLN A 10 5.25 9.77 8.36
N ILE A 11 4.94 8.55 8.82
CA ILE A 11 3.85 8.33 9.77
C ILE A 11 4.11 8.95 11.15
N GLN A 12 5.37 9.25 11.49
CA GLN A 12 5.75 9.86 12.77
C GLN A 12 5.28 11.31 12.90
N ASP A 13 5.08 12.00 11.78
CA ASP A 13 4.74 13.42 11.74
C ASP A 13 3.22 13.66 11.64
N ILE A 14 2.42 12.59 11.51
CA ILE A 14 0.96 12.69 11.35
C ILE A 14 0.28 12.74 12.73
N ASP A 15 -0.39 13.85 13.03
CA ASP A 15 -1.11 14.07 14.29
C ASP A 15 -2.65 14.17 14.12
N ASP A 16 -3.13 14.29 12.88
CA ASP A 16 -4.55 14.33 12.56
C ASP A 16 -5.10 12.95 12.10
N PRO A 17 -6.22 12.48 12.67
CA PRO A 17 -6.82 11.19 12.28
C PRO A 17 -7.24 11.10 10.80
N MET A 18 -7.68 12.19 10.18
CA MET A 18 -8.08 12.19 8.77
C MET A 18 -6.85 12.05 7.87
N GLU A 19 -5.75 12.71 8.21
CA GLU A 19 -4.47 12.55 7.52
C GLU A 19 -3.94 11.11 7.64
N LEU A 20 -3.98 10.50 8.84
CA LEU A 20 -3.57 9.11 9.03
C LEU A 20 -4.43 8.14 8.20
N ALA A 21 -5.75 8.34 8.18
CA ALA A 21 -6.66 7.51 7.40
C ALA A 21 -6.34 7.59 5.90
N GLY A 22 -6.12 8.80 5.37
CA GLY A 22 -5.75 9.02 3.97
C GLY A 22 -4.38 8.43 3.63
N PHE A 23 -3.40 8.56 4.53
CA PHE A 23 -2.07 8.00 4.35
C PHE A 23 -2.09 6.46 4.25
N LEU A 24 -2.81 5.80 5.16
CA LEU A 24 -2.94 4.34 5.16
C LEU A 24 -3.71 3.82 3.92
N ASP A 25 -4.76 4.53 3.49
CA ASP A 25 -5.51 4.19 2.27
C ASP A 25 -4.64 4.36 1.01
N GLY A 26 -3.82 5.42 0.98
CA GLY A 26 -2.83 5.64 -0.07
C GLY A 26 -1.81 4.52 -0.19
N ILE A 27 -1.28 4.04 0.94
CA ILE A 27 -0.36 2.89 0.98
C ILE A 27 -1.03 1.63 0.43
N LYS A 28 -2.25 1.33 0.87
CA LYS A 28 -3.00 0.16 0.38
C LYS A 28 -3.22 0.23 -1.14
N THR A 29 -3.60 1.41 -1.65
CA THR A 29 -3.81 1.63 -3.08
C THR A 29 -2.51 1.50 -3.87
N ALA A 30 -1.41 2.08 -3.39
CA ALA A 30 -0.10 1.96 -4.04
C ALA A 30 0.38 0.50 -4.10
N ALA A 31 0.22 -0.24 -3.01
CA ALA A 31 0.54 -1.66 -2.96
C ALA A 31 -0.30 -2.47 -3.94
N ALA A 32 -1.59 -2.17 -4.08
CA ALA A 32 -2.47 -2.84 -5.03
C ALA A 32 -2.05 -2.59 -6.49
N ILE A 33 -1.73 -1.35 -6.85
CA ILE A 33 -1.24 -1.00 -8.19
C ILE A 33 0.09 -1.71 -8.48
N TYR A 34 0.99 -1.77 -7.49
CA TYR A 34 2.25 -2.51 -7.60
C TYR A 34 2.00 -4.00 -7.85
N CYS A 35 1.13 -4.63 -7.05
CA CYS A 35 0.80 -6.04 -7.19
C CYS A 35 0.10 -6.34 -8.51
N GLN A 36 -0.74 -5.44 -9.03
CA GLN A 36 -1.42 -5.65 -10.31
C GLN A 36 -0.45 -5.94 -11.45
N LYS A 37 0.76 -5.37 -11.38
CA LYS A 37 1.82 -5.56 -12.39
C LYS A 37 2.78 -6.70 -12.05
N HIS A 38 3.09 -6.90 -10.78
CA HIS A 38 4.21 -7.76 -10.35
C HIS A 38 3.77 -9.07 -9.68
N PHE A 39 2.62 -9.04 -8.99
CA PHE A 39 2.08 -10.14 -8.18
C PHE A 39 0.55 -10.18 -8.33
N PRO A 40 0.02 -10.42 -9.55
CA PRO A 40 -1.40 -10.27 -9.83
C PRO A 40 -2.29 -11.23 -9.02
N ASP A 41 -1.75 -12.36 -8.57
CA ASP A 41 -2.45 -13.32 -7.72
C ASP A 41 -2.68 -12.78 -6.28
N GLU A 42 -1.96 -11.73 -5.88
CA GLU A 42 -2.04 -11.15 -4.54
C GLU A 42 -3.04 -9.98 -4.48
N VAL A 43 -3.73 -9.65 -5.57
CA VAL A 43 -4.63 -8.50 -5.65
C VAL A 43 -5.85 -8.77 -6.54
N ILE A 44 -7.00 -8.26 -6.11
CA ILE A 44 -8.27 -8.39 -6.85
C ILE A 44 -8.77 -6.99 -7.22
N PHE A 45 -8.97 -6.77 -8.51
CA PHE A 45 -9.65 -5.60 -9.05
C PHE A 45 -10.94 -6.02 -9.76
N GLU A 46 -12.03 -5.28 -9.53
CA GLU A 46 -13.28 -5.42 -10.27
C GLU A 46 -13.71 -4.04 -10.78
N ASN A 47 -13.96 -3.91 -12.09
CA ASN A 47 -14.34 -2.65 -12.72
C ASN A 47 -13.40 -1.49 -12.32
N ASP A 48 -12.09 -1.72 -12.40
CA ASP A 48 -11.02 -0.78 -12.03
C ASP A 48 -11.01 -0.35 -10.56
N ARG A 49 -11.74 -1.04 -9.69
CA ARG A 49 -11.74 -0.79 -8.24
C ARG A 49 -11.00 -1.90 -7.50
N LEU A 50 -10.12 -1.48 -6.59
CA LEU A 50 -9.48 -2.40 -5.65
C LEU A 50 -10.54 -3.03 -4.75
N ILE A 51 -10.69 -4.35 -4.82
CA ILE A 51 -11.53 -5.13 -3.92
C ILE A 51 -10.70 -5.60 -2.74
N GLU A 52 -9.57 -6.25 -3.02
CA GLU A 52 -8.74 -6.86 -1.99
C GLU A 52 -7.26 -6.92 -2.41
N ILE A 53 -6.38 -6.86 -1.41
CA ILE A 53 -4.95 -7.17 -1.53
C ILE A 53 -4.58 -8.04 -0.34
N THR A 54 -3.79 -9.09 -0.58
CA THR A 54 -3.34 -9.98 0.49
C THR A 54 -2.23 -9.34 1.34
N ILE A 55 -1.96 -9.93 2.49
CA ILE A 55 -0.82 -9.54 3.33
C ILE A 55 0.52 -9.79 2.61
N TYR A 56 0.62 -10.84 1.78
CA TYR A 56 1.83 -11.12 1.01
C TYR A 56 2.07 -10.06 -0.07
N GLY A 57 1.02 -9.64 -0.79
CA GLY A 57 1.08 -8.53 -1.74
C GLY A 57 1.54 -7.22 -1.08
N MET A 58 0.97 -6.89 0.09
CA MET A 58 1.42 -5.75 0.88
C MET A 58 2.89 -5.87 1.27
N SER A 59 3.33 -7.05 1.71
CA SER A 59 4.74 -7.29 2.06
C SER A 59 5.68 -7.11 0.87
N HIS A 60 5.29 -7.56 -0.32
CA HIS A 60 6.09 -7.38 -1.53
C HIS A 60 6.29 -5.90 -1.87
N TYR A 61 5.23 -5.11 -1.78
CA TYR A 61 5.32 -3.66 -1.96
C TYR A 61 6.19 -3.00 -0.89
N LEU A 62 5.98 -3.34 0.39
CA LEU A 62 6.73 -2.75 1.49
C LEU A 62 8.24 -3.03 1.42
N ASP A 63 8.62 -4.19 0.87
CA ASP A 63 10.01 -4.59 0.65
C ASP A 63 10.63 -4.05 -0.65
N SER A 64 9.82 -3.46 -1.54
CA SER A 64 10.29 -2.93 -2.82
C SER A 64 11.08 -1.62 -2.64
N ALA A 65 11.95 -1.35 -3.61
CA ALA A 65 12.80 -0.15 -3.63
C ALA A 65 12.08 1.09 -4.17
#